data_AF-A0A1Z9XCV4-F1
#
_entry.id   AF-A0A1Z9XCV4-F1
#
_cell.length_a   1.000
_cell.length_b   1.000
_cell.length_c   1.000
_cell.angle_alpha   90.00
_cell.angle_beta   90.00
_cell.angle_gamma   90.00
#
_symmetry.space_group_name_H-M   'P 1'
#
loop_
_entity.id
_entity.type
_entity.pdbx_description
1 polymer ?
#
loop_
_entity_poly.entity_id
_entity_poly.type
_entity_poly.pdbx_seq_one_letter_code
_entity_poly.pdbx_strand_id
1 'polypeptide(L)'
;MKQILASLFLFVTMQANASLISLSVSDNDIDVGETVTVSVIADMTEAFTGFQLQLEFDKTIFGFVDGTFSSDLTALSDLAFLSGDESYGFSIDFANFSEVSAGEYTVLEIELLGRKNAIGSTIGFGTVAASFLDFFTSEVREVNIATDAGTVPALVNVNNAVDVPAPASLGLMAIAIAGLVSVRRKA
;
A
#
# COMPACT_ATOMS: atom_id res chain seq x y z
N MET A 1 -18.36 22.03 40.73
CA MET A 1 -18.90 20.68 40.46
C MET A 1 -19.77 20.61 39.20
N LYS A 2 -20.73 21.53 38.98
CA LYS A 2 -21.56 21.53 37.75
C LYS A 2 -20.76 21.74 36.45
N GLN A 3 -19.68 22.52 36.49
CA GLN A 3 -18.81 22.77 35.34
C GLN A 3 -17.93 21.56 34.96
N ILE A 4 -17.55 20.72 35.93
CA ILE A 4 -16.79 19.49 35.69
C ILE A 4 -17.69 18.41 35.07
N LEU A 5 -18.97 18.36 35.48
CA LEU A 5 -19.95 17.44 34.91
C LEU A 5 -20.29 17.83 33.46
N ALA A 6 -20.44 19.13 33.16
CA ALA A 6 -20.65 19.61 31.79
C ALA A 6 -19.44 19.33 30.87
N SER A 7 -18.21 19.49 31.36
CA SER A 7 -17.03 19.13 30.58
C SER A 7 -16.92 17.61 30.36
N LEU A 8 -17.31 16.79 31.34
CA LEU A 8 -17.30 15.32 31.21
C LEU A 8 -18.34 14.84 30.17
N PHE A 9 -19.52 15.45 30.12
CA PHE A 9 -20.52 15.15 29.08
C PHE A 9 -20.08 15.59 27.68
N LEU A 10 -19.34 16.70 27.57
CA LEU A 10 -18.76 17.14 26.28
C LEU A 10 -17.80 16.09 25.70
N PHE A 11 -16.99 15.43 26.55
CA PHE A 11 -16.06 14.38 26.10
C PHE A 11 -16.76 13.07 25.70
N VAL A 12 -17.92 12.76 26.27
CA VAL A 12 -18.65 11.50 25.99
C VAL A 12 -19.46 11.58 24.69
N THR A 13 -19.90 12.77 24.27
CA THR A 13 -20.68 12.94 23.01
C THR A 13 -19.81 13.19 21.78
N MET A 14 -18.49 13.30 21.92
CA MET A 14 -17.55 13.47 20.80
C MET A 14 -16.89 12.15 20.38
N GLN A 15 -17.64 11.05 20.30
CA GLN A 15 -17.25 9.97 19.39
C GLN A 15 -17.48 10.48 17.98
N ALA A 16 -16.46 11.12 17.41
CA ALA A 16 -16.43 11.43 15.99
C ALA A 16 -16.47 10.09 15.24
N ASN A 17 -17.57 9.81 14.56
CA ASN A 17 -17.73 8.60 13.75
C ASN A 17 -17.01 8.81 12.40
N ALA A 18 -15.69 8.94 12.47
CA ALA A 18 -14.84 9.15 11.31
C ALA A 18 -14.64 7.83 10.57
N SER A 19 -14.64 7.89 9.25
CA SER A 19 -14.13 6.80 8.42
C SER A 19 -12.64 6.63 8.71
N LEU A 20 -12.14 5.40 8.69
CA LEU A 20 -10.74 5.11 9.02
C LEU A 20 -10.01 4.60 7.78
N ILE A 21 -8.85 5.17 7.49
CA ILE A 21 -7.96 4.66 6.46
C ILE A 21 -6.66 4.14 7.09
N SER A 22 -6.27 2.93 6.69
CA SER A 22 -5.09 2.24 7.20
C SER A 22 -4.18 1.81 6.05
N LEU A 23 -2.89 1.70 6.35
CA LEU A 23 -1.88 1.23 5.41
C LEU A 23 -1.18 0.03 6.04
N SER A 24 -0.96 -1.01 5.26
CA SER A 24 -0.16 -2.16 5.68
C SER A 24 0.84 -2.54 4.61
N VAL A 25 1.95 -3.13 5.06
CA VAL A 25 2.99 -3.68 4.21
C VAL A 25 3.13 -5.17 4.53
N SER A 26 3.32 -6.01 3.52
CA SER A 26 3.43 -7.46 3.70
C SER A 26 4.67 -7.86 4.51
N ASP A 27 5.75 -7.09 4.35
CA ASP A 27 7.02 -7.27 5.06
C ASP A 27 7.63 -5.89 5.33
N ASN A 28 8.27 -5.74 6.49
CA ASN A 28 8.99 -4.53 6.86
C ASN A 28 10.50 -4.65 6.68
N ASP A 29 10.99 -5.81 6.22
CA ASP A 29 12.41 -6.08 5.99
C ASP A 29 12.59 -6.92 4.71
N ILE A 30 12.99 -6.26 3.61
CA ILE A 30 13.19 -6.90 2.30
C ILE A 30 14.62 -6.72 1.81
N ASP A 31 15.09 -7.57 0.90
CA ASP A 31 16.36 -7.38 0.19
C ASP A 31 16.18 -6.57 -1.10
N VAL A 32 17.25 -5.92 -1.58
CA VAL A 32 17.27 -5.33 -2.93
C VAL A 32 16.95 -6.41 -3.97
N GLY A 33 15.94 -6.15 -4.81
CA GLY A 33 15.43 -7.08 -5.80
C GLY A 33 14.17 -7.83 -5.37
N GLU A 34 13.80 -7.76 -4.09
CA GLU A 34 12.54 -8.30 -3.57
C GLU A 34 11.43 -7.23 -3.59
N THR A 35 10.19 -7.70 -3.48
CA THR A 35 8.99 -6.85 -3.51
C THR A 35 8.28 -6.87 -2.16
N VAL A 36 7.74 -5.72 -1.78
CA VAL A 36 6.80 -5.59 -0.66
C VAL A 36 5.42 -5.23 -1.21
N THR A 37 4.37 -5.89 -0.74
CA THR A 37 2.99 -5.53 -1.07
C THR A 37 2.53 -4.42 -0.14
N VAL A 38 1.95 -3.37 -0.69
CA VAL A 38 1.33 -2.27 0.05
C VAL A 38 -0.17 -2.37 -0.13
N SER A 39 -0.91 -2.50 0.97
CA SER A 39 -2.38 -2.58 0.97
C SER A 39 -2.96 -1.43 1.79
N VAL A 40 -3.91 -0.71 1.20
CA VAL A 40 -4.63 0.42 1.81
C VAL A 40 -6.10 0.06 1.92
N ILE A 41 -6.59 0.03 3.15
CA ILE A 41 -7.98 -0.30 3.48
C ILE A 41 -8.66 0.94 4.03
N ALA A 42 -9.85 1.25 3.51
CA ALA A 42 -10.72 2.28 4.05
C ALA A 42 -12.00 1.65 4.63
N ASP A 43 -12.24 1.87 5.91
CA ASP A 43 -13.49 1.58 6.61
C ASP A 43 -14.35 2.85 6.61
N MET A 44 -15.31 2.90 5.68
CA MET A 44 -16.14 4.07 5.42
C MET A 44 -17.41 4.03 6.26
N THR A 45 -17.59 5.02 7.13
CA THR A 45 -18.76 5.17 8.02
C THR A 45 -19.95 5.81 7.32
N GLU A 46 -19.71 6.49 6.20
CA GLU A 46 -20.71 7.17 5.38
C GLU A 46 -20.51 6.85 3.90
N ALA A 47 -21.57 7.02 3.13
CA ALA A 47 -21.52 6.85 1.69
C ALA A 47 -20.79 8.00 0.99
N PHE A 48 -20.18 7.70 -0.16
CA PHE A 48 -19.33 8.62 -0.92
C PHE A 48 -19.50 8.41 -2.42
N THR A 49 -19.08 9.40 -3.21
CA THR A 49 -19.09 9.33 -4.68
C THR A 49 -17.71 9.67 -5.26
N GLY A 50 -16.83 10.29 -4.48
CA GLY A 50 -15.47 10.61 -4.87
C GLY A 50 -14.49 10.24 -3.77
N PHE A 51 -13.31 9.77 -4.17
CA PHE A 51 -12.24 9.35 -3.26
C PHE A 51 -10.90 9.65 -3.91
N GLN A 52 -10.00 10.29 -3.15
CA GLN A 52 -8.65 10.63 -3.56
C GLN A 52 -7.65 10.09 -2.54
N LEU A 53 -6.62 9.42 -3.05
CA LEU A 53 -5.50 8.92 -2.26
C LEU A 53 -4.20 9.23 -2.97
N GLN A 54 -3.26 9.83 -2.25
CA GLN A 54 -1.88 9.96 -2.64
C GLN A 54 -1.01 9.15 -1.70
N LEU A 55 -0.38 8.11 -2.26
CA LEU A 55 0.61 7.27 -1.59
C LEU A 55 2.00 7.84 -1.85
N GLU A 56 2.76 8.08 -0.78
CA GLU A 56 4.11 8.62 -0.85
C GLU A 56 5.16 7.59 -0.44
N PHE A 57 6.21 7.47 -1.25
CA PHE A 57 7.40 6.65 -1.03
C PHE A 57 8.59 7.17 -1.86
N ASP A 58 9.81 6.93 -1.40
CA ASP A 58 11.03 7.34 -2.14
C ASP A 58 11.23 6.46 -3.39
N LYS A 59 11.03 7.03 -4.58
CA LYS A 59 11.17 6.34 -5.89
C LYS A 59 12.61 5.95 -6.23
N THR A 60 13.60 6.43 -5.48
CA THR A 60 15.01 5.99 -5.59
C THR A 60 15.28 4.71 -4.80
N ILE A 61 14.44 4.43 -3.80
CA ILE A 61 14.51 3.25 -2.93
C ILE A 61 13.53 2.19 -3.41
N PHE A 62 12.31 2.58 -3.76
CA PHE A 62 11.25 1.70 -4.23
C PHE A 62 10.91 1.96 -5.70
N GLY A 63 10.55 0.90 -6.44
CA GLY A 63 9.98 0.99 -7.78
C GLY A 63 8.60 0.36 -7.81
N PHE A 64 7.61 1.07 -8.33
CA PHE A 64 6.30 0.47 -8.59
C PHE A 64 6.42 -0.66 -9.62
N VAL A 65 5.79 -1.79 -9.34
CA VAL A 65 5.72 -2.93 -10.26
C VAL A 65 4.46 -2.81 -11.11
N ASP A 66 4.63 -2.49 -12.39
CA ASP A 66 3.52 -2.31 -13.33
C ASP A 66 2.62 -3.56 -13.40
N GLY A 67 1.31 -3.35 -13.40
CA GLY A 67 0.31 -4.42 -13.50
C GLY A 67 -0.05 -5.09 -12.18
N THR A 68 0.52 -4.66 -11.05
CA THR A 68 0.17 -5.18 -9.71
C THR A 68 -0.94 -4.41 -9.01
N PHE A 69 -1.35 -3.27 -9.58
CA PHE A 69 -2.41 -2.44 -9.04
C PHE A 69 -3.76 -3.17 -9.04
N SER A 70 -4.41 -3.19 -7.87
CA SER A 70 -5.76 -3.70 -7.65
C SER A 70 -6.54 -2.78 -6.69
N SER A 71 -7.86 -2.70 -6.87
CA SER A 71 -8.74 -1.87 -6.04
C SER A 71 -10.21 -2.28 -6.23
N ASP A 72 -10.94 -2.39 -5.11
CA ASP A 72 -12.40 -2.64 -5.12
C ASP A 72 -13.16 -1.45 -5.74
N LEU A 73 -12.61 -0.24 -5.61
CA LEU A 73 -13.24 0.98 -6.11
C LEU A 73 -13.23 1.04 -7.64
N THR A 74 -12.22 0.51 -8.31
CA THR A 74 -12.14 0.56 -9.78
C THR A 74 -13.23 -0.23 -10.48
N ALA A 75 -13.70 -1.34 -9.88
CA ALA A 75 -14.82 -2.11 -10.40
C ALA A 75 -16.16 -1.38 -10.25
N LEU A 76 -16.22 -0.45 -9.29
CA LEU A 76 -17.41 0.34 -9.00
C LEU A 76 -17.40 1.68 -9.77
N SER A 77 -16.23 2.16 -10.20
CA SER A 77 -16.05 3.51 -10.73
C SER A 77 -16.55 3.69 -12.16
N ASP A 78 -17.19 4.83 -12.41
CA ASP A 78 -17.34 5.33 -13.77
C ASP A 78 -16.06 6.03 -14.26
N LEU A 79 -15.28 6.60 -13.33
CA LEU A 79 -14.02 7.29 -13.58
C LEU A 79 -12.97 6.89 -12.53
N ALA A 80 -11.93 6.17 -12.95
CA ALA A 80 -10.74 5.93 -12.13
C ALA A 80 -9.50 6.42 -12.88
N PHE A 81 -8.73 7.28 -12.24
CA PHE A 81 -7.47 7.79 -12.75
C PHE A 81 -6.32 7.32 -11.88
N LEU A 82 -5.31 6.80 -12.55
CA LEU A 82 -4.08 6.31 -11.94
C LEU A 82 -2.93 7.16 -12.47
N SER A 83 -2.30 7.95 -11.62
CA SER A 83 -1.16 8.80 -12.02
C SER A 83 0.08 8.47 -11.20
N GLY A 84 1.13 8.02 -11.90
CA GLY A 84 2.40 7.58 -11.30
C GLY A 84 3.54 8.60 -11.35
N ASP A 85 3.25 9.89 -11.55
CA ASP A 85 4.30 10.92 -11.73
C ASP A 85 4.20 12.11 -10.78
N GLU A 86 3.92 11.82 -9.51
CA GLU A 86 4.21 12.77 -8.43
C GLU A 86 5.65 12.56 -7.97
N SER A 87 6.35 13.64 -7.61
CA SER A 87 7.80 13.63 -7.29
C SER A 87 8.21 12.59 -6.23
N TYR A 88 7.26 12.09 -5.44
CA TYR A 88 7.50 11.19 -4.31
C TYR A 88 6.50 10.04 -4.21
N GLY A 89 5.86 9.60 -5.30
CA GLY A 89 5.00 8.41 -5.21
C GLY A 89 3.95 8.29 -6.31
N PHE A 90 2.71 8.06 -5.87
CA PHE A 90 1.60 7.61 -6.70
C PHE A 90 0.28 8.21 -6.20
N SER A 91 -0.62 8.56 -7.12
CA SER A 91 -1.96 9.02 -6.77
C SER A 91 -3.05 8.25 -7.50
N ILE A 92 -4.17 8.10 -6.80
CA ILE A 92 -5.42 7.53 -7.27
C ILE A 92 -6.51 8.56 -7.05
N ASP A 93 -7.24 8.82 -8.12
CA ASP A 93 -8.49 9.56 -8.06
C ASP A 93 -9.62 8.64 -8.54
N PHE A 94 -10.60 8.45 -7.68
CA PHE A 94 -11.81 7.71 -7.93
C PHE A 94 -12.99 8.68 -7.92
N ALA A 95 -13.84 8.57 -8.93
CA ALA A 95 -15.13 9.23 -8.96
C ALA A 95 -16.19 8.31 -9.57
N ASN A 96 -17.40 8.39 -9.01
CA ASN A 96 -18.55 7.61 -9.38
C ASN A 96 -19.76 8.54 -9.55
N PHE A 97 -20.57 8.31 -10.57
CA PHE A 97 -21.82 9.05 -10.73
C PHE A 97 -22.94 8.50 -9.84
N SER A 98 -22.73 7.31 -9.25
CA SER A 98 -23.61 6.70 -8.26
C SER A 98 -22.95 6.64 -6.87
N GLU A 99 -23.79 6.62 -5.84
CA GLU A 99 -23.36 6.47 -4.46
C GLU A 99 -22.72 5.11 -4.22
N VAL A 100 -21.51 5.12 -3.67
CA VAL A 100 -20.89 3.97 -3.04
C VAL A 100 -21.30 3.96 -1.58
N SER A 101 -21.93 2.87 -1.14
CA SER A 101 -22.40 2.72 0.23
C SER A 101 -21.25 2.76 1.26
N ALA A 102 -21.61 2.98 2.53
CA ALA A 102 -20.67 2.75 3.63
C ALA A 102 -20.23 1.27 3.68
N GLY A 103 -18.99 1.02 4.08
CA GLY A 103 -18.40 -0.31 4.09
C GLY A 103 -16.87 -0.28 4.10
N GLU A 104 -16.29 -1.48 4.17
CA GLU A 104 -14.83 -1.67 4.05
C GLU A 104 -14.46 -1.88 2.58
N TYR A 105 -13.42 -1.18 2.14
CA TYR A 105 -12.94 -1.21 0.76
C TYR A 105 -11.42 -1.35 0.70
N THR A 106 -10.94 -2.23 -0.17
CA THR A 106 -9.55 -2.22 -0.63
C THR A 106 -9.39 -1.08 -1.62
N VAL A 107 -8.86 0.03 -1.14
CA VAL A 107 -8.67 1.25 -1.95
C VAL A 107 -7.53 1.05 -2.94
N LEU A 108 -6.44 0.44 -2.47
CA LEU A 108 -5.25 0.20 -3.26
C LEU A 108 -4.53 -1.03 -2.72
N GLU A 109 -4.13 -1.90 -3.63
CA GLU A 109 -3.09 -2.90 -3.43
C GLU A 109 -2.08 -2.78 -4.57
N ILE A 110 -0.79 -2.66 -4.25
CA ILE A 110 0.31 -2.59 -5.22
C ILE A 110 1.53 -3.35 -4.70
N GLU A 111 2.47 -3.67 -5.59
CA GLU A 111 3.81 -4.11 -5.20
C GLU A 111 4.86 -3.02 -5.44
N LEU A 112 5.77 -2.88 -4.49
CA LEU A 112 6.94 -2.03 -4.56
C LEU A 112 8.21 -2.87 -4.52
N LEU A 113 9.04 -2.75 -5.55
CA LEU A 113 10.35 -3.39 -5.69
C LEU A 113 11.42 -2.60 -4.93
N GLY A 114 12.17 -3.25 -4.04
CA GLY A 114 13.37 -2.68 -3.41
C GLY A 114 14.50 -2.49 -4.43
N ARG A 115 14.86 -1.25 -4.75
CA ARG A 115 15.89 -0.90 -5.76
C ARG A 115 17.23 -0.56 -5.14
N LYS A 116 17.22 -0.01 -3.92
CA LYS A 116 18.41 0.51 -3.26
C LYS A 116 18.32 0.25 -1.76
N ASN A 117 19.46 -0.12 -1.18
CA ASN A 117 19.58 -0.28 0.25
C ASN A 117 19.23 1.02 0.99
N ALA A 118 18.36 0.91 1.98
CA ALA A 118 17.98 1.98 2.88
C ALA A 118 17.34 1.40 4.15
N ILE A 119 17.62 2.01 5.30
CA ILE A 119 17.05 1.61 6.59
C ILE A 119 16.01 2.67 6.99
N GLY A 120 14.84 2.22 7.43
CA GLY A 120 13.76 3.07 7.90
C GLY A 120 13.13 3.94 6.81
N SER A 121 13.03 3.42 5.59
CA SER A 121 12.31 4.11 4.52
C SER A 121 10.81 4.08 4.81
N THR A 122 10.13 5.19 4.53
CA THR A 122 8.71 5.34 4.86
C THR A 122 7.83 5.18 3.63
N ILE A 123 6.71 4.48 3.82
CA ILE A 123 5.58 4.45 2.89
C ILE A 123 4.38 5.01 3.64
N GLY A 124 3.75 6.06 3.12
CA GLY A 124 2.70 6.76 3.83
C GLY A 124 1.71 7.47 2.92
N PHE A 125 0.85 8.29 3.54
CA PHE A 125 -0.12 9.10 2.82
C PHE A 125 0.36 10.55 2.71
N GLY A 126 0.30 11.10 1.50
CA GLY A 126 0.42 12.54 1.27
C GLY A 126 -0.94 13.21 1.48
N THR A 127 -1.91 12.81 0.65
CA THR A 127 -3.29 13.32 0.65
C THR A 127 -4.26 12.14 0.79
N VAL A 128 -5.26 12.28 1.65
CA VAL A 128 -6.44 11.41 1.67
C VAL A 128 -7.68 12.28 1.78
N ALA A 129 -8.63 12.09 0.88
CA ALA A 129 -9.91 12.78 0.91
C ALA A 129 -11.00 11.91 0.32
N ALA A 130 -12.20 11.98 0.88
CA ALA A 130 -13.40 11.47 0.23
C ALA A 130 -14.51 12.48 0.32
N SER A 131 -15.38 12.45 -0.67
CA SER A 131 -16.50 13.36 -0.77
C SER A 131 -17.71 12.64 -1.33
N PHE A 132 -18.86 13.18 -0.98
CA PHE A 132 -20.13 12.85 -1.58
C PHE A 132 -20.62 14.06 -2.38
N LEU A 133 -20.89 13.85 -3.65
CA LEU A 133 -21.50 14.81 -4.56
C LEU A 133 -22.86 14.25 -4.97
N ASP A 134 -23.93 14.93 -4.56
CA ASP A 134 -25.26 14.68 -5.10
C ASP A 134 -25.41 15.43 -6.43
N PHE A 135 -25.42 14.68 -7.53
CA PHE A 135 -25.55 15.25 -8.87
C PHE A 135 -26.91 15.93 -9.13
N PHE A 136 -27.94 15.63 -8.35
CA PHE A 136 -29.28 16.23 -8.52
C PHE A 136 -29.43 17.54 -7.76
N THR A 137 -28.79 17.67 -6.60
CA THR A 137 -28.88 18.87 -5.75
C THR A 137 -27.63 19.75 -5.85
N SER A 138 -26.56 19.25 -6.47
CA SER A 138 -25.22 19.87 -6.49
C SER A 138 -24.63 20.08 -5.09
N GLU A 139 -25.12 19.33 -4.09
CA GLU A 139 -24.56 19.37 -2.74
C GLU A 139 -23.26 18.57 -2.69
N VAL A 140 -22.23 19.18 -2.11
CA VAL A 140 -20.95 18.53 -1.81
C VAL A 140 -20.82 18.41 -0.29
N ARG A 141 -20.56 17.19 0.17
CA ARG A 141 -20.26 16.88 1.56
C ARG A 141 -18.90 16.19 1.64
N GLU A 142 -18.02 16.71 2.47
CA GLU A 142 -16.76 16.04 2.80
C GLU A 142 -17.02 14.89 3.76
N VAL A 143 -16.40 13.74 3.52
CA VAL A 143 -16.40 12.62 4.46
C VAL A 143 -15.25 12.81 5.42
N ASN A 144 -15.53 12.75 6.71
CA ASN A 144 -14.50 12.84 7.74
C ASN A 144 -13.69 11.54 7.76
N ILE A 145 -12.43 11.61 7.32
CA ILE A 145 -11.49 10.48 7.32
C ILE A 145 -10.38 10.73 8.33
N ALA A 146 -10.16 9.76 9.20
CA ALA A 146 -8.99 9.68 10.06
C ALA A 146 -7.99 8.67 9.47
N THR A 147 -6.70 9.00 9.56
CA THR A 147 -5.63 8.03 9.29
C THR A 147 -5.33 7.24 10.55
N ASP A 148 -5.10 5.94 10.41
CA ASP A 148 -4.66 5.11 11.52
C ASP A 148 -3.20 5.42 11.86
N ALA A 149 -3.02 6.26 12.89
CA ALA A 149 -1.70 6.68 13.37
C ALA A 149 -0.82 5.52 13.89
N GLY A 150 -1.39 4.33 14.12
CA GLY A 150 -0.64 3.12 14.49
C GLY A 150 0.04 2.43 13.31
N THR A 151 -0.43 2.68 12.08
CA THR A 151 0.00 1.96 10.88
C THR A 151 0.61 2.88 9.81
N VAL A 152 0.47 4.21 9.96
CA VAL A 152 0.94 5.21 9.00
C VAL A 152 1.93 6.20 9.63
N PRO A 153 3.12 6.43 9.04
CA PRO A 153 3.67 5.74 7.88
C PRO A 153 4.19 4.34 8.26
N ALA A 154 4.14 3.40 7.32
CA ALA A 154 4.84 2.15 7.44
C ALA A 154 6.35 2.36 7.26
N LEU A 155 7.15 1.67 8.07
CA LEU A 155 8.60 1.65 7.99
C LEU A 155 9.05 0.35 7.33
N VAL A 156 9.83 0.46 6.26
CA VAL A 156 10.38 -0.66 5.51
C VAL A 156 11.89 -0.50 5.40
N ASN A 157 12.62 -1.57 5.72
CA ASN A 157 14.04 -1.69 5.48
C ASN A 157 14.27 -2.41 4.16
N VAL A 158 15.22 -1.89 3.36
CA VAL A 158 15.73 -2.54 2.16
C VAL A 158 17.20 -2.86 2.40
N ASN A 159 17.51 -4.14 2.57
CA ASN A 159 18.86 -4.63 2.83
C ASN A 159 19.60 -4.94 1.52
N ASN A 160 20.92 -5.06 1.60
CA ASN A 160 21.66 -5.57 0.45
C ASN A 160 21.33 -7.06 0.30
N ALA A 161 21.03 -7.49 -0.92
CA ALA A 161 20.86 -8.91 -1.21
C ALA A 161 22.10 -9.68 -0.73
N VAL A 162 21.85 -10.70 0.09
CA VAL A 162 22.91 -11.59 0.53
C VAL A 162 23.23 -12.55 -0.62
N ASP A 163 24.41 -12.40 -1.24
CA ASP A 163 24.90 -13.35 -2.23
C ASP A 163 25.02 -14.73 -1.58
N VAL A 164 24.06 -15.62 -1.87
CA VAL A 164 24.17 -17.03 -1.49
C VAL A 164 25.14 -17.68 -2.47
N PRO A 165 26.29 -18.21 -2.02
CA PRO A 165 27.22 -18.91 -2.91
C PRO A 165 26.46 -20.04 -3.61
N ALA A 166 26.52 -20.06 -4.95
CA ALA A 166 25.87 -21.10 -5.74
C ALA A 166 26.23 -22.48 -5.17
N PRO A 167 25.27 -23.41 -5.02
CA PRO A 167 25.57 -24.74 -4.53
C PRO A 167 26.74 -25.32 -5.31
N ALA A 168 27.63 -26.07 -4.66
CA ALA A 168 28.78 -26.71 -5.32
C ALA A 168 28.37 -27.77 -6.38
N SER A 169 27.11 -27.78 -6.82
CA SER A 169 26.50 -28.65 -7.83
C SER A 169 27.26 -28.62 -9.15
N LEU A 170 27.79 -27.48 -9.59
CA LEU A 170 28.67 -27.40 -10.78
C LEU A 170 30.00 -28.13 -10.56
N GLY A 171 30.58 -28.02 -9.37
CA GLY A 171 31.80 -28.74 -8.98
C GLY A 171 31.56 -30.25 -8.87
N LEU A 172 30.46 -30.66 -8.24
CA LEU A 172 30.02 -32.05 -8.16
C LEU A 172 29.71 -32.64 -9.54
N MET A 173 29.09 -31.86 -10.44
CA MET A 173 28.81 -32.27 -11.82
C MET A 173 30.11 -32.48 -12.61
N ALA A 174 31.09 -31.58 -12.47
CA ALA A 174 32.39 -31.73 -13.12
C ALA A 174 33.13 -33.00 -12.65
N ILE A 175 33.09 -33.31 -11.35
CA ILE A 175 33.68 -34.52 -10.77
C ILE A 175 32.96 -35.78 -11.29
N ALA A 176 31.63 -35.76 -11.39
CA ALA A 176 30.85 -36.88 -11.90
C ALA A 176 31.16 -37.17 -13.39
N ILE A 177 31.29 -36.13 -14.22
CA ILE A 177 31.66 -36.27 -15.63
C ILE A 177 33.08 -36.83 -15.77
N ALA A 178 34.04 -36.31 -15.00
CA ALA A 178 35.41 -36.83 -14.99
C ALA A 178 35.46 -38.31 -14.58
N GLY A 179 34.66 -38.69 -13.57
CA GLY A 179 34.46 -40.08 -13.16
C GLY A 179 33.96 -40.97 -14.29
N LEU A 180 32.87 -40.58 -14.97
CA LEU A 180 32.28 -41.34 -16.08
C LEU A 180 33.24 -41.53 -17.27
N VAL A 181 34.00 -40.49 -17.62
CA VAL A 181 35.00 -40.55 -18.71
C VAL A 181 36.17 -41.47 -18.34
N SER A 182 36.58 -41.48 -17.07
CA SER A 182 37.68 -42.32 -16.59
C SER A 182 37.34 -43.82 -16.58
N VAL A 183 36.08 -44.18 -16.29
CA VAL A 183 35.61 -45.58 -16.28
C VAL A 183 35.52 -46.15 -17.69
N ARG A 184 35.20 -45.34 -18.71
CA ARG A 184 35.14 -45.79 -20.11
C ARG A 184 36.50 -46.15 -20.72
N ARG A 185 37.63 -45.71 -20.15
CA ARG A 185 38.97 -46.03 -20.68
C ARG A 185 39.50 -47.40 -20.26
N LYS A 186 38.81 -48.13 -19.37
CA LYS A 186 39.25 -49.44 -18.85
C LYS A 186 38.36 -50.62 -19.29
N ALA A 187 37.37 -50.39 -20.16
CA ALA A 187 36.57 -51.45 -20.78
C ALA A 187 37.02 -51.71 -22.22
#